data_AF-A0A971ZV43-F1
#
_entry.id   AF-A0A971ZV43-F1
#
_cell.length_a   1.000
_cell.length_b   1.000
_cell.length_c   1.000
_cell.angle_alpha   90.00
_cell.angle_beta   90.00
_cell.angle_gamma   90.00
#
_symmetry.space_group_name_H-M   'P 1'
#
loop_
_entity.id
_entity.type
_entity.pdbx_description
1 polymer ?
#
loop_
_entity_poly.entity_id
_entity_poly.type
_entity_poly.pdbx_seq_one_letter_code
_entity_poly.pdbx_strand_id
1 'polypeptide(L)'
;MRYGLVMLLAAVLVSGAALGGCKKNGGKEPETYNVVNARCPLTGKEIIPTGVPKDYAVELDGQWYGFAPDANMDDWNGLSDAEKKAKAASSMAPRAPGQ
;
A
#
# COMPACT_ATOMS: atom_id res chain seq x y z
N MET A 1 -1.94 2.83 57.08
CA MET A 1 -0.67 3.55 57.37
C MET A 1 0.45 2.82 56.64
N ARG A 2 1.27 3.57 55.90
CA ARG A 2 2.74 3.48 55.65
C ARG A 2 3.34 2.07 55.66
N TYR A 3 4.17 1.63 54.72
CA TYR A 3 5.39 2.22 54.14
C TYR A 3 5.57 1.58 52.74
N GLY A 4 5.85 2.27 51.63
CA GLY A 4 6.92 3.24 51.44
C GLY A 4 8.26 2.52 51.25
N LEU A 5 8.43 1.75 50.16
CA LEU A 5 9.74 1.15 49.81
C LEU A 5 10.22 1.71 48.47
N VAL A 6 11.13 2.68 48.57
CA VAL A 6 11.98 3.16 47.49
C VAL A 6 13.34 2.47 47.63
N MET A 7 13.71 1.66 46.64
CA MET A 7 15.10 1.23 46.35
C MET A 7 15.11 0.92 44.84
N LEU A 8 15.57 1.79 43.95
CA LEU A 8 16.94 2.28 43.77
C LEU A 8 17.92 1.12 43.60
N LEU A 9 18.06 0.64 42.37
CA LEU A 9 19.31 0.02 41.91
C LEU A 9 19.43 0.19 40.39
N ALA A 10 20.50 0.90 40.05
CA ALA A 10 20.87 1.32 38.72
C ALA A 10 21.66 0.23 37.98
N ALA A 11 21.57 0.32 36.65
CA ALA A 11 22.58 0.00 35.66
C ALA A 11 23.08 -1.45 35.55
N VAL A 12 22.63 -2.13 34.50
CA VAL A 12 23.51 -2.98 33.69
C VAL A 12 23.57 -2.38 32.29
N LEU A 13 24.63 -1.62 32.05
CA LEU A 13 25.14 -1.29 30.73
C LEU A 13 25.87 -2.53 30.19
N VAL A 14 25.34 -3.17 29.15
CA VAL A 14 26.17 -3.92 28.20
C VAL A 14 25.76 -3.53 26.78
N SER A 15 26.59 -2.63 26.26
CA SER A 15 26.96 -2.38 24.87
C SER A 15 26.57 -3.46 23.85
N GLY A 16 25.55 -3.16 23.04
CA GLY A 16 25.42 -3.68 21.68
C GLY A 16 25.75 -2.55 20.70
N ALA A 17 27.03 -2.47 20.31
CA ALA A 17 27.52 -1.48 19.38
C ALA A 17 27.03 -1.75 17.94
N ALA A 18 26.50 -0.68 17.32
CA ALA A 18 26.75 -0.27 15.94
C ALA A 18 26.80 -1.33 14.83
N LEU A 19 25.66 -1.51 14.17
CA LEU A 19 25.55 -1.56 12.70
C LEU A 19 24.58 -0.41 12.37
N GLY A 20 25.03 0.78 12.00
CA GLY A 20 25.57 1.06 10.68
C GLY A 20 24.44 1.56 9.77
N GLY A 21 24.15 2.87 9.77
CA GLY A 21 23.24 3.54 8.81
C GLY A 21 21.76 3.15 8.99
N CYS A 22 20.79 4.06 9.13
CA CYS A 22 20.55 5.15 8.20
C CYS A 22 20.05 6.38 8.95
N LYS A 23 20.81 7.47 8.84
CA LYS A 23 20.22 8.80 8.80
C LYS A 23 19.44 8.88 7.48
N LYS A 24 18.16 8.48 7.48
CA LYS A 24 17.28 8.69 6.32
C LYS A 24 16.34 9.84 6.67
N ASN A 25 16.48 10.88 5.88
CA ASN A 25 15.75 12.14 5.91
C ASN A 25 14.25 11.94 6.17
N GLY A 26 13.65 12.84 6.93
CA GLY A 26 12.19 12.96 7.13
C GLY A 26 11.44 13.32 5.86
N GLY A 27 11.46 12.44 4.87
CA GLY A 27 10.44 12.36 3.83
C GLY A 27 9.33 11.46 4.36
N LYS A 28 8.09 11.96 4.40
CA LYS A 28 6.92 11.13 4.69
C LYS A 28 6.94 9.96 3.70
N GLU A 29 6.98 8.73 4.19
CA GLU A 29 6.85 7.56 3.32
C GLU A 29 5.54 7.71 2.52
N PRO A 30 5.56 7.46 1.20
CA PRO A 30 4.36 7.59 0.39
C PRO A 30 3.29 6.62 0.90
N GLU A 31 2.06 7.10 1.06
CA GLU A 31 0.92 6.26 1.42
C GLU A 31 0.70 5.23 0.30
N THR A 32 0.67 3.95 0.69
CA THR A 32 0.48 2.84 -0.24
C THR A 32 -0.69 1.98 0.20
N TYR A 33 -1.35 1.35 -0.77
CA TYR A 33 -2.48 0.46 -0.56
C TYR A 33 -2.20 -0.94 -1.08
N ASN A 34 -2.85 -1.92 -0.44
CA ASN A 34 -3.01 -3.25 -1.01
C ASN A 34 -4.29 -3.25 -1.83
N VAL A 35 -4.19 -3.66 -3.09
CA VAL A 35 -5.29 -3.63 -4.05
C VAL A 35 -5.76 -5.05 -4.36
N VAL A 36 -7.03 -5.19 -4.72
CA VAL A 36 -7.67 -6.50 -4.91
C VAL A 36 -7.48 -7.07 -6.32
N ASN A 37 -7.07 -6.23 -7.27
CA ASN A 37 -6.93 -6.59 -8.68
C ASN A 37 -5.50 -7.00 -9.04
N ALA A 38 -5.40 -7.95 -9.96
CA ALA A 38 -4.12 -8.40 -10.52
C ALA A 38 -3.73 -7.62 -11.79
N ARG A 39 -4.67 -6.89 -12.39
CA ARG A 39 -4.49 -6.16 -13.65
C ARG A 39 -5.05 -4.75 -13.55
N CYS A 40 -4.53 -3.80 -14.31
CA CYS A 40 -5.08 -2.46 -14.41
C CYS A 40 -6.48 -2.51 -15.07
N PRO A 41 -7.53 -1.90 -14.48
CA PRO A 41 -8.88 -1.87 -15.06
C PRO A 41 -8.99 -1.14 -16.41
N LEU A 42 -8.07 -0.21 -16.68
CA LEU A 42 -8.05 0.56 -17.93
C LEU A 42 -7.17 -0.10 -19.01
N THR A 43 -5.93 -0.43 -18.68
CA THR A 43 -4.93 -0.88 -19.66
C THR A 43 -4.85 -2.41 -19.76
N GLY A 44 -5.39 -3.14 -18.78
CA GLY A 44 -5.32 -4.60 -18.71
C GLY A 44 -3.92 -5.16 -18.42
N LYS A 45 -2.91 -4.31 -18.18
CA LYS A 45 -1.55 -4.69 -17.78
C LYS A 45 -1.54 -5.31 -16.40
N GLU A 46 -0.66 -6.26 -16.14
CA GLU A 46 -0.47 -6.82 -14.81
C GLU A 46 0.06 -5.75 -13.84
N ILE A 47 -0.37 -5.83 -12.59
CA ILE A 47 0.08 -4.96 -11.51
C ILE A 47 0.50 -5.80 -10.31
N ILE A 48 1.41 -5.26 -9.50
CA ILE A 48 1.77 -5.86 -8.22
C ILE A 48 0.72 -5.40 -7.21
N PRO A 49 -0.07 -6.30 -6.59
CA PRO A 49 -1.22 -5.93 -5.78
C PRO A 49 -0.84 -5.35 -4.40
N THR A 50 0.45 -5.31 -4.07
CA THR A 50 0.97 -4.83 -2.78
C THR A 50 1.80 -3.58 -2.96
N GLY A 51 1.62 -2.59 -2.08
CA GLY A 51 2.44 -1.37 -2.08
C GLY A 51 2.14 -0.42 -3.24
N VAL A 52 0.90 -0.41 -3.75
CA VAL A 52 0.50 0.49 -4.82
C VAL A 52 0.41 1.92 -4.26
N PRO A 53 1.11 2.91 -4.85
CA PRO A 53 1.01 4.29 -4.39
C PRO A 53 -0.43 4.81 -4.49
N LYS A 54 -0.82 5.67 -3.55
CA LYS A 54 -2.16 6.29 -3.53
C LYS A 54 -2.60 6.89 -4.85
N ASP A 55 -1.70 7.53 -5.59
CA ASP A 55 -2.01 8.18 -6.87
C ASP A 55 -2.43 7.19 -7.97
N TYR A 56 -2.13 5.90 -7.78
CA TYR A 56 -2.48 4.81 -8.68
C TYR A 56 -3.51 3.85 -8.08
N ALA A 57 -4.21 4.25 -7.01
CA ALA A 57 -5.23 3.43 -6.39
C ALA A 57 -6.54 4.20 -6.25
N VAL A 58 -7.66 3.57 -6.55
CA VAL A 58 -8.99 4.13 -6.32
C VAL A 58 -9.82 3.20 -5.45
N GLU A 59 -10.67 3.77 -4.60
CA GLU A 59 -11.63 3.00 -3.84
C GLU A 59 -12.91 2.82 -4.67
N LEU A 60 -13.38 1.58 -4.76
CA LEU A 60 -14.66 1.23 -5.37
C LEU A 60 -15.34 0.17 -4.51
N ASP A 61 -16.56 0.45 -4.06
CA ASP A 61 -17.35 -0.44 -3.19
C ASP A 61 -16.58 -0.91 -1.94
N GLY A 62 -15.76 -0.03 -1.34
CA GLY A 62 -14.96 -0.33 -0.14
C GLY A 62 -13.70 -1.17 -0.39
N GLN A 63 -13.35 -1.41 -1.66
CA GLN A 63 -12.14 -2.13 -2.06
C GLN A 63 -11.21 -1.22 -2.86
N TRP A 64 -9.90 -1.39 -2.68
CA TRP A 64 -8.89 -0.65 -3.43
C TRP A 64 -8.54 -1.35 -4.73
N TYR A 65 -8.56 -0.60 -5.83
CA TYR A 65 -8.16 -1.07 -7.17
C TYR A 65 -6.97 -0.27 -7.67
N GLY A 66 -5.93 -0.96 -8.09
CA GLY A 66 -4.69 -0.37 -8.60
C GLY A 66 -4.70 -0.16 -10.11
N PHE A 67 -3.98 0.86 -10.56
CA PHE A 67 -3.80 1.22 -11.96
C PHE A 67 -2.34 1.12 -12.35
N ALA A 68 -2.10 0.87 -13.65
CA ALA A 68 -0.76 0.95 -14.21
C ALA A 68 -0.32 2.43 -14.27
N PRO A 69 0.99 2.73 -14.22
CA PRO A 69 1.47 4.12 -14.22
C PRO A 69 1.11 4.92 -15.47
N ASP A 70 0.82 4.24 -16.58
CA ASP A 70 0.40 4.82 -17.86
C ASP A 70 -1.12 4.86 -18.03
N ALA A 71 -1.90 4.46 -17.02
CA ALA A 71 -3.33 4.60 -17.04
C ALA A 71 -3.72 6.07 -16.94
N ASN A 72 -4.56 6.53 -17.87
CA ASN A 72 -5.09 7.88 -17.83
C ASN A 72 -6.27 7.95 -16.85
N MET A 73 -6.11 8.70 -15.76
CA MET A 73 -7.16 8.83 -14.74
C MET A 73 -8.38 9.62 -15.24
N ASP A 74 -8.23 10.48 -16.26
CA ASP A 74 -9.38 11.14 -16.88
C ASP A 74 -10.28 10.13 -17.60
N ASP A 75 -9.71 9.11 -18.23
CA ASP A 75 -10.47 8.02 -18.85
C ASP A 75 -11.27 7.26 -17.79
N TRP A 76 -10.67 6.98 -16.62
CA TRP A 76 -11.38 6.35 -15.51
C TRP A 76 -12.51 7.25 -14.98
N ASN A 77 -12.22 8.53 -14.77
CA ASN A 77 -13.19 9.46 -14.19
C ASN A 77 -14.38 9.71 -15.13
N GLY A 78 -14.18 9.64 -16.44
CA GLY A 78 -15.22 9.74 -17.45
C GLY A 78 -16.16 8.53 -17.56
N LEU A 79 -15.83 7.39 -16.94
CA LEU A 79 -16.69 6.21 -16.95
C LEU A 79 -17.87 6.34 -16.00
N SER A 80 -19.01 5.77 -16.39
CA SER A 80 -20.12 5.54 -15.48
C SER A 80 -19.74 4.55 -14.37
N ASP A 81 -20.47 4.57 -13.25
CA ASP A 81 -20.23 3.65 -12.15
C ASP A 81 -20.40 2.18 -12.56
N ALA A 82 -21.31 1.90 -13.50
CA ALA A 82 -21.51 0.56 -14.06
C ALA A 82 -20.27 0.10 -14.85
N GLU A 83 -19.68 0.98 -15.66
CA GLU A 83 -18.46 0.67 -16.42
C GLU A 83 -17.24 0.50 -15.51
N LYS A 84 -17.11 1.34 -14.47
CA LYS A 84 -16.07 1.21 -13.44
C LYS A 84 -16.15 -0.16 -12.77
N LYS A 85 -17.36 -0.57 -12.34
CA LYS A 85 -17.60 -1.89 -11.73
C LYS A 85 -17.28 -3.03 -12.70
N ALA A 86 -17.68 -2.93 -13.96
CA ALA A 86 -17.40 -3.96 -14.96
C ALA A 86 -15.89 -4.12 -15.23
N LYS A 87 -15.16 -3.00 -15.37
CA LYS A 87 -13.71 -3.00 -15.55
C LYS A 87 -12.97 -3.49 -14.31
N ALA A 88 -13.37 -3.04 -13.13
CA ALA A 88 -12.85 -3.50 -11.84
C ALA A 88 -13.03 -5.02 -11.69
N ALA A 89 -14.22 -5.55 -11.96
CA ALA A 89 -14.48 -6.99 -11.94
C ALA A 89 -13.58 -7.78 -12.90
N SER A 90 -13.42 -7.28 -14.13
CA SER A 90 -12.57 -7.90 -15.15
C SER A 90 -11.07 -7.89 -14.79
N SER A 91 -10.68 -7.00 -13.87
CA SER A 91 -9.29 -6.77 -13.49
C SER A 91 -8.79 -7.69 -12.36
N MET A 92 -9.72 -8.35 -11.66
CA MET A 92 -9.40 -9.29 -10.56
C MET A 92 -8.90 -10.64 -11.05
N ALA A 93 -9.24 -11.05 -12.27
CA ALA A 93 -8.80 -12.32 -12.82
C ALA A 93 -7.34 -12.22 -13.30
N PRO A 94 -6.43 -13.13 -12.87
CA PRO A 94 -5.12 -13.25 -13.49
C PRO A 94 -5.28 -13.61 -14.99
N ARG A 95 -4.35 -13.18 -15.85
CA ARG A 95 -4.32 -13.67 -17.23
C ARG A 95 -4.19 -15.20 -17.19
N ALA A 96 -5.02 -15.90 -17.95
CA ALA A 96 -4.79 -17.33 -18.17
C ALA A 96 -3.41 -17.48 -18.82
N PRO A 97 -2.56 -18.41 -18.36
CA PRO A 97 -1.28 -18.65 -19.00
C PRO A 97 -1.51 -19.02 -20.47
N GLY A 98 -0.95 -18.23 -21.40
CA GLY A 98 -1.04 -18.47 -22.86
C GLY A 98 -1.91 -17.50 -23.67
N GLN A 99 -2.29 -16.34 -23.12
CA GLN A 99 -2.98 -15.25 -23.84
C GLN A 99 -2.07 -14.04 -24.11
#